data_AF-A0A127T347-F1
#
_entry.id   AF-A0A127T347-F1
#
_cell.length_a   1.000
_cell.length_b   1.000
_cell.length_c   1.000
_cell.angle_alpha   90.00
_cell.angle_beta   90.00
_cell.angle_gamma   90.00
#
_symmetry.space_group_name_H-M   'P 1'
#
loop_
_entity.id
_entity.type
_entity.pdbx_description
1 polymer ?
#
loop_
_entity_poly.entity_id
_entity_poly.type
_entity_poly.pdbx_seq_one_letter_code
_entity_poly.pdbx_strand_id
1 'polypeptide(L)'
;MTMTLTAGIAGASGYAGGEVLRLLTQHPHIEPVTVTAHSKVGETVGSVQPHLRSLADKVFVETTAENLAGHDVVFLALPHGKSGQLASEIAALSPDTLIVDCGADHRLRDPGAWEEFYGGDFNEPWTYGVPELTVDGEKQRENLRDTKRIAAPGCNASTVSLALAPGVAANLIDPSDTVAVLAVGPSGAGKALRENLLASEIL
;
A
#
# COMPACT_ATOMS: atom_id res chain seq x y z
N MET A 1 1.96 8.61 29.31
CA MET A 1 2.81 8.13 28.20
C MET A 1 1.85 7.76 27.08
N THR A 2 1.87 8.46 25.95
CA THR A 2 1.14 8.02 24.76
C THR A 2 1.72 6.68 24.33
N MET A 3 0.88 5.66 24.22
CA MET A 3 1.29 4.32 23.81
C MET A 3 1.76 4.38 22.34
N THR A 4 2.99 3.93 22.07
CA THR A 4 3.54 3.87 20.71
C THR A 4 3.10 2.55 20.08
N LEU A 5 2.48 2.63 18.91
CA LEU A 5 2.11 1.46 18.11
C LEU A 5 3.33 0.92 17.37
N THR A 6 3.42 -0.40 17.27
CA THR A 6 4.47 -1.12 16.54
C THR A 6 4.02 -1.40 15.10
N ALA A 7 4.95 -1.24 14.16
CA ALA A 7 4.67 -1.48 12.74
C ALA A 7 5.59 -2.55 12.12
N GLY A 8 4.99 -3.48 11.37
CA GLY A 8 5.66 -4.39 10.45
C GLY A 8 5.49 -3.92 9.00
N ILE A 9 6.56 -3.97 8.20
CA ILE A 9 6.52 -3.51 6.81
C ILE A 9 7.01 -4.63 5.89
N ALA A 10 6.08 -5.21 5.12
CA ALA A 10 6.39 -6.17 4.07
C ALA A 10 6.78 -5.45 2.78
N GLY A 11 7.86 -5.90 2.12
CA GLY A 11 8.33 -5.26 0.88
C GLY A 11 9.04 -3.93 1.12
N ALA A 12 9.65 -3.76 2.29
CA ALA A 12 10.30 -2.52 2.74
C ALA A 12 11.48 -2.06 1.84
N SER A 13 12.05 -2.96 1.06
CA SER A 13 13.15 -2.66 0.12
C SER A 13 12.71 -1.94 -1.17
N GLY A 14 11.41 -1.95 -1.48
CA GLY A 14 10.80 -1.27 -2.64
C GLY A 14 10.58 0.23 -2.42
N TYR A 15 10.08 0.95 -3.43
CA TYR A 15 9.79 2.39 -3.30
C TYR A 15 8.64 2.68 -2.34
N ALA A 16 7.50 1.98 -2.48
CA ALA A 16 6.35 2.18 -1.59
C ALA A 16 6.71 1.83 -0.12
N GLY A 17 7.36 0.68 0.10
CA GLY A 17 7.81 0.29 1.43
C GLY A 17 8.83 1.26 2.04
N GLY A 18 9.79 1.74 1.24
CA GLY A 18 10.74 2.77 1.67
C GLY A 18 10.06 4.09 2.05
N GLU A 19 9.04 4.50 1.30
CA GLU A 19 8.28 5.72 1.61
C GLU A 19 7.42 5.57 2.86
N VAL A 20 6.80 4.40 3.07
CA VAL A 20 6.12 4.07 4.34
C VAL A 20 7.11 4.21 5.50
N LEU A 21 8.31 3.63 5.41
CA LEU A 21 9.33 3.79 6.44
C LEU A 21 9.74 5.24 6.66
N ARG A 22 9.90 6.03 5.59
CA ARG A 22 10.23 7.46 5.67
C ARG A 22 9.16 8.24 6.45
N LEU A 23 7.88 7.95 6.20
CA LEU A 23 6.77 8.58 6.92
C LEU A 23 6.71 8.11 8.38
N LEU A 24 6.84 6.81 8.64
CA LEU A 24 6.74 6.25 9.99
C LEU A 24 7.91 6.67 10.90
N THR A 25 9.12 6.82 10.36
CA THR A 25 10.27 7.32 11.14
C THR A 25 10.11 8.76 11.64
N GLN A 26 9.14 9.50 11.10
CA GLN A 26 8.77 10.85 11.53
C GLN A 26 7.45 10.87 12.31
N HIS A 27 6.79 9.72 12.48
CA HIS A 27 5.48 9.65 13.12
C HIS A 27 5.63 9.58 14.66
N PRO A 28 4.94 10.46 15.43
CA PRO A 28 5.15 10.55 16.88
C PRO A 28 4.60 9.36 17.68
N HIS A 29 3.79 8.50 17.06
CA HIS A 29 3.04 7.44 17.74
C HIS A 29 3.16 6.06 17.09
N ILE A 30 3.97 5.91 16.04
CA ILE A 30 4.16 4.61 15.36
C ILE A 30 5.65 4.39 15.15
N GLU A 31 6.14 3.22 15.55
CA GLU A 31 7.54 2.83 15.38
C GLU A 31 7.65 1.66 14.40
N PRO A 32 8.42 1.77 13.30
CA PRO A 32 8.70 0.65 12.42
C PRO A 32 9.69 -0.32 13.10
N VAL A 33 9.15 -1.44 13.60
CA VAL A 33 9.93 -2.43 14.34
C VAL A 33 10.54 -3.45 13.39
N THR A 34 9.71 -4.05 12.53
CA THR A 34 10.12 -5.13 11.63
C THR A 34 10.04 -4.69 10.17
N VAL A 35 11.11 -4.96 9.42
CA VAL A 35 11.20 -4.68 7.99
C VAL A 35 11.51 -5.97 7.26
N THR A 36 10.70 -6.34 6.28
CA THR A 36 10.88 -7.58 5.53
C THR A 36 11.12 -7.31 4.05
N ALA A 37 11.83 -8.22 3.42
CA ALA A 37 12.06 -8.23 1.98
C ALA A 37 12.13 -9.66 1.46
N HIS A 38 12.07 -9.82 0.14
CA HIS A 38 12.32 -11.11 -0.52
C HIS A 38 13.77 -11.21 -0.99
N SER A 39 14.18 -10.40 -1.97
CA SER A 39 15.51 -10.47 -2.57
C SER A 39 16.62 -9.78 -1.76
N LYS A 40 16.29 -9.18 -0.61
CA LYS A 40 17.19 -8.33 0.19
C LYS A 40 17.34 -8.80 1.65
N VAL A 41 16.90 -10.02 1.95
CA VAL A 41 17.05 -10.61 3.29
C VAL A 41 18.53 -10.61 3.69
N GLY A 42 18.81 -10.19 4.92
CA GLY A 42 20.17 -10.09 5.48
C GLY A 42 20.92 -8.81 5.11
N GLU A 43 20.48 -8.04 4.11
CA GLU A 43 21.02 -6.70 3.85
C GLU A 43 20.49 -5.68 4.88
N THR A 44 21.25 -4.61 5.10
CA THR A 44 20.81 -3.53 5.98
C THR A 44 19.89 -2.55 5.24
N VAL A 45 18.96 -1.91 5.95
CA VAL A 45 18.11 -0.86 5.37
C VAL A 45 18.97 0.27 4.81
N GLY A 46 20.09 0.62 5.46
CA GLY A 46 21.00 1.66 4.99
C GLY A 46 21.64 1.36 3.62
N SER A 47 21.93 0.09 3.30
CA SER A 47 22.49 -0.25 1.98
C SER A 47 21.45 -0.16 0.86
N VAL A 48 20.18 -0.45 1.16
CA VAL A 48 19.10 -0.52 0.16
C VAL A 48 18.30 0.79 0.04
N GLN A 49 18.18 1.53 1.14
CA GLN A 49 17.43 2.78 1.31
C GLN A 49 18.30 3.82 2.04
N PRO A 50 19.37 4.35 1.40
CA PRO A 50 20.38 5.19 2.06
C PRO A 50 19.85 6.52 2.65
N HIS A 51 18.64 6.92 2.29
CA HIS A 51 17.97 8.10 2.85
C HIS A 51 17.38 7.84 4.26
N LEU A 52 17.16 6.59 4.66
CA LEU A 52 16.56 6.19 5.94
C LEU A 52 17.61 5.98 7.04
N ARG A 53 18.37 7.03 7.35
CA ARG A 53 19.53 6.95 8.26
C ARG A 53 19.20 6.43 9.66
N SER A 54 18.04 6.76 10.22
CA SER A 54 17.61 6.31 11.55
C SER A 54 17.34 4.80 11.63
N LEU A 55 17.16 4.15 10.48
CA LEU A 55 16.96 2.70 10.38
C LEU A 55 18.16 2.00 9.77
N ALA A 56 19.28 2.71 9.53
CA ALA A 56 20.38 2.22 8.70
C ALA A 56 20.90 0.82 9.11
N ASP A 57 20.91 0.53 10.41
CA ASP A 57 21.40 -0.74 10.97
C ASP A 57 20.33 -1.84 11.07
N LYS A 58 19.05 -1.54 10.80
CA LYS A 58 18.01 -2.58 10.73
C LYS A 58 18.32 -3.51 9.56
N VAL A 59 18.09 -4.79 9.76
CA VAL A 59 18.31 -5.84 8.76
C VAL A 59 16.96 -6.31 8.23
N PHE A 60 16.85 -6.48 6.91
CA PHE A 60 15.65 -7.07 6.34
C PHE A 60 15.57 -8.54 6.72
N VAL A 61 14.46 -8.95 7.32
CA VAL A 61 14.13 -10.36 7.54
C VAL A 61 13.25 -10.88 6.39
N GLU A 62 13.02 -12.19 6.38
CA GLU A 62 12.14 -12.82 5.38
C GLU A 62 10.70 -12.33 5.53
N THR A 63 10.02 -12.11 4.40
CA THR A 63 8.59 -11.79 4.40
C THR A 63 7.77 -13.05 4.69
N THR A 64 7.42 -13.24 5.96
CA THR A 64 6.51 -14.32 6.41
C THR A 64 5.47 -13.76 7.37
N ALA A 65 4.38 -14.51 7.56
CA ALA A 65 3.35 -14.13 8.51
C ALA A 65 3.88 -14.10 9.95
N GLU A 66 4.78 -15.01 10.32
CA GLU A 66 5.37 -15.09 11.67
C GLU A 66 6.23 -13.87 12.00
N ASN A 67 7.00 -13.37 11.03
CA ASN A 67 7.81 -12.16 11.22
C ASN A 67 6.96 -10.88 11.30
N LEU A 68 5.74 -10.90 10.72
CA LEU A 68 4.86 -9.73 10.65
C LEU A 68 3.75 -9.74 11.71
N ALA A 69 3.37 -10.92 12.21
CA ALA A 69 2.40 -11.08 13.28
C ALA A 69 2.86 -10.38 14.58
N GLY A 70 1.91 -10.04 15.44
CA GLY A 70 2.13 -9.41 16.74
C GLY A 70 2.40 -7.90 16.71
N HIS A 71 2.44 -7.27 15.54
CA HIS A 71 2.51 -5.82 15.41
C HIS A 71 1.11 -5.20 15.46
N ASP A 72 1.00 -3.96 15.96
CA ASP A 72 -0.29 -3.26 15.98
C ASP A 72 -0.78 -2.91 14.56
N VAL A 73 0.16 -2.62 13.65
CA VAL A 73 -0.11 -2.35 12.24
C VAL A 73 0.89 -3.05 11.32
N VAL A 74 0.41 -3.60 10.21
CA VAL A 74 1.25 -4.15 9.15
C VAL A 74 0.94 -3.49 7.81
N PHE A 75 1.98 -3.01 7.13
CA PHE A 75 1.90 -2.47 5.77
C PHE A 75 2.40 -3.52 4.77
N LEU A 76 1.58 -3.84 3.77
CA LEU A 76 1.93 -4.77 2.69
C LEU A 76 2.28 -3.99 1.42
N ALA A 77 3.57 -3.67 1.23
CA ALA A 77 4.08 -2.99 0.03
C ALA A 77 4.58 -4.01 -1.01
N LEU A 78 3.68 -4.93 -1.41
CA LEU A 78 3.99 -6.06 -2.28
C LEU A 78 3.44 -5.85 -3.69
N PRO A 79 3.99 -6.56 -4.70
CA PRO A 79 3.35 -6.65 -6.01
C PRO A 79 1.91 -7.20 -5.90
N HIS A 80 1.07 -6.91 -6.90
CA HIS A 80 -0.28 -7.46 -6.98
C HIS A 80 -0.27 -9.00 -7.02
N GLY A 81 -1.29 -9.62 -6.43
CA GLY A 81 -1.45 -11.07 -6.28
C GLY A 81 -0.54 -11.69 -5.22
N LYS A 82 0.03 -10.88 -4.31
CA LYS A 82 0.97 -11.35 -3.27
C LYS A 82 0.57 -10.97 -1.85
N SER A 83 -0.38 -10.05 -1.67
CA SER A 83 -0.80 -9.62 -0.33
C SER A 83 -1.92 -10.49 0.23
N GLY A 84 -2.83 -11.02 -0.60
CA GLY A 84 -4.03 -11.74 -0.14
C GLY A 84 -3.76 -12.92 0.80
N GLN A 85 -2.87 -13.85 0.38
CA GLN A 85 -2.50 -15.01 1.21
C GLN A 85 -1.80 -14.57 2.50
N LEU A 86 -0.76 -13.73 2.39
CA LEU A 86 0.02 -13.28 3.53
C LEU A 86 -0.84 -12.50 4.54
N ALA A 87 -1.75 -11.66 4.07
CA ALA A 87 -2.70 -10.93 4.90
C ALA A 87 -3.60 -11.89 5.71
N SER A 88 -4.07 -12.96 5.07
CA SER A 88 -4.91 -13.97 5.71
C SER A 88 -4.14 -14.74 6.80
N GLU A 89 -2.89 -15.09 6.53
CA GLU A 89 -2.01 -15.76 7.50
C GLU A 89 -1.68 -14.85 8.70
N ILE A 90 -1.34 -13.57 8.45
CA ILE A 90 -1.12 -12.58 9.53
C ILE A 90 -2.39 -12.41 10.36
N ALA A 91 -3.56 -12.30 9.72
CA ALA A 91 -4.84 -12.17 10.40
C ALA A 91 -5.17 -13.40 11.28
N ALA A 92 -4.79 -14.59 10.85
CA ALA A 92 -4.97 -15.82 11.63
C ALA A 92 -4.07 -15.83 12.88
N LEU A 93 -2.83 -15.36 12.78
CA LEU A 93 -1.87 -15.30 13.89
C LEU A 93 -2.09 -14.11 14.83
N SER A 94 -2.62 -13.00 14.31
CA SER A 94 -2.82 -11.75 15.07
C SER A 94 -4.06 -11.01 14.57
N PRO A 95 -5.27 -11.46 14.98
CA PRO A 95 -6.55 -10.96 14.47
C PRO A 95 -6.77 -9.45 14.66
N ASP A 96 -6.16 -8.87 15.68
CA ASP A 96 -6.30 -7.46 16.03
C ASP A 96 -5.38 -6.53 15.24
N THR A 97 -4.41 -7.07 14.50
CA THR A 97 -3.50 -6.29 13.64
C THR A 97 -4.30 -5.50 12.62
N LEU A 98 -4.05 -4.19 12.53
CA LEU A 98 -4.49 -3.38 11.40
C LEU A 98 -3.61 -3.70 10.19
N ILE A 99 -4.20 -4.15 9.09
CA ILE A 99 -3.45 -4.45 7.85
C ILE A 99 -3.78 -3.39 6.81
N VAL A 100 -2.74 -2.75 6.29
CA VAL A 100 -2.81 -1.78 5.21
C VAL A 100 -2.14 -2.39 3.98
N ASP A 101 -2.94 -2.82 3.01
CA ASP A 101 -2.43 -3.34 1.75
C ASP A 101 -2.17 -2.21 0.76
N CYS A 102 -0.91 -2.00 0.38
CA CYS A 102 -0.53 -1.05 -0.67
C CYS A 102 -0.64 -1.65 -2.09
N GLY A 103 -0.84 -2.97 -2.17
CA GLY A 103 -1.15 -3.72 -3.38
C GLY A 103 -2.58 -3.51 -3.88
N ALA A 104 -2.98 -4.29 -4.87
CA ALA A 104 -4.29 -4.17 -5.51
C ALA A 104 -5.31 -5.21 -5.03
N ASP A 105 -4.85 -6.25 -4.33
CA ASP A 105 -5.57 -7.51 -4.10
C ASP A 105 -6.94 -7.31 -3.44
N HIS A 106 -7.06 -6.28 -2.60
CA HIS A 106 -8.28 -5.98 -1.86
C HIS A 106 -9.02 -4.72 -2.33
N ARG A 107 -8.68 -4.15 -3.50
CA ARG A 107 -9.26 -2.88 -3.99
C ARG A 107 -10.60 -3.05 -4.70
N LEU A 108 -10.70 -4.06 -5.56
CA LEU A 108 -11.85 -4.23 -6.45
C LEU A 108 -12.98 -4.95 -5.73
N ARG A 109 -14.22 -4.49 -5.94
CA ARG A 109 -15.42 -5.11 -5.37
C ARG A 109 -16.08 -6.15 -6.29
N ASP A 110 -15.76 -6.09 -7.56
CA ASP A 110 -16.30 -6.96 -8.59
C ASP A 110 -15.27 -8.04 -8.97
N PRO A 111 -15.58 -9.33 -8.73
CA PRO A 111 -14.75 -10.43 -9.18
C PRO A 111 -14.53 -10.46 -10.70
N GLY A 112 -15.51 -10.01 -11.49
CA GLY A 112 -15.39 -9.93 -12.96
C GLY A 112 -14.31 -8.95 -13.38
N ALA A 113 -14.33 -7.74 -12.82
CA ALA A 113 -13.27 -6.75 -13.03
C ALA A 113 -11.89 -7.26 -12.56
N TRP A 114 -11.82 -7.99 -11.44
CA TRP A 114 -10.55 -8.57 -11.00
C TRP A 114 -9.98 -9.56 -12.02
N GLU A 115 -10.80 -10.50 -12.48
CA GLU A 115 -10.39 -11.48 -13.49
C GLU A 115 -9.95 -10.79 -14.80
N GLU A 116 -10.66 -9.75 -15.24
CA GLU A 116 -10.32 -9.00 -16.45
C GLU A 116 -8.96 -8.30 -16.37
N PHE A 117 -8.66 -7.64 -15.25
CA PHE A 117 -7.48 -6.76 -15.14
C PHE A 117 -6.25 -7.41 -14.49
N TYR A 118 -6.44 -8.41 -13.63
CA TYR A 118 -5.37 -9.02 -12.84
C TYR A 118 -5.30 -10.55 -13.01
N GLY A 119 -6.45 -11.21 -13.07
CA GLY A 119 -6.55 -12.66 -13.02
C GLY A 119 -6.14 -13.26 -11.66
N GLY A 120 -6.23 -14.59 -11.54
CA GLY A 120 -5.88 -15.30 -10.32
C GLY A 120 -6.94 -15.17 -9.22
N ASP A 121 -6.57 -15.46 -7.97
CA ASP A 121 -7.54 -15.54 -6.88
C ASP A 121 -8.13 -14.16 -6.52
N PHE A 122 -9.47 -14.07 -6.54
CA PHE A 122 -10.19 -12.90 -6.05
C PHE A 122 -10.18 -12.88 -4.52
N ASN A 123 -9.73 -11.77 -3.94
CA ASN A 123 -9.72 -11.58 -2.49
C ASN A 123 -10.87 -10.67 -2.06
N GLU A 124 -11.38 -10.86 -0.84
CA GLU A 124 -12.44 -10.02 -0.30
C GLU A 124 -12.02 -8.54 -0.30
N PRO A 125 -12.87 -7.62 -0.77
CA PRO A 125 -12.54 -6.20 -0.82
C PRO A 125 -12.42 -5.61 0.59
N TRP A 126 -11.46 -4.73 0.79
CA TRP A 126 -11.24 -4.03 2.06
C TRP A 126 -11.71 -2.57 2.00
N THR A 127 -11.70 -1.91 3.16
CA THR A 127 -12.04 -0.48 3.23
C THR A 127 -11.04 0.33 2.40
N TYR A 128 -11.54 1.15 1.47
CA TYR A 128 -10.69 1.90 0.54
C TYR A 128 -10.07 3.13 1.21
N GLY A 129 -8.74 3.22 1.18
CA GLY A 129 -7.94 4.19 1.95
C GLY A 129 -7.86 5.60 1.36
N VAL A 130 -8.97 6.21 0.94
CA VAL A 130 -9.03 7.62 0.50
C VAL A 130 -10.04 8.39 1.35
N PRO A 131 -9.67 8.89 2.54
CA PRO A 131 -10.63 9.46 3.50
C PRO A 131 -11.51 10.59 2.94
N GLU A 132 -10.99 11.37 2.00
CA GLU A 132 -11.66 12.51 1.38
C GLU A 132 -12.65 12.11 0.29
N LEU A 133 -12.51 10.92 -0.29
CA LEU A 133 -13.33 10.49 -1.42
C LEU A 133 -14.79 10.35 -0.98
N THR A 134 -15.68 10.99 -1.75
CA THR A 134 -17.12 10.89 -1.56
C THR A 134 -17.66 9.78 -2.46
N VAL A 135 -18.36 8.82 -1.86
CA VAL A 135 -19.08 7.74 -2.54
C VAL A 135 -20.47 7.69 -1.93
N ASP A 136 -21.51 7.71 -2.78
CA ASP A 136 -22.91 7.71 -2.35
C ASP A 136 -23.28 8.82 -1.35
N GLY A 137 -22.63 9.98 -1.48
CA GLY A 137 -22.86 11.16 -0.64
C GLY A 137 -22.10 11.17 0.69
N GLU A 138 -21.38 10.10 1.03
CA GLU A 138 -20.60 10.00 2.27
C GLU A 138 -19.09 9.93 1.99
N LYS A 139 -18.29 10.48 2.91
CA LYS A 139 -16.84 10.40 2.83
C LYS A 139 -16.37 9.04 3.34
N GLN A 140 -15.41 8.43 2.65
CA GLN A 140 -14.80 7.16 3.07
C GLN A 140 -14.15 7.21 4.46
N ARG A 141 -13.84 8.41 4.98
CA ARG A 141 -13.33 8.61 6.34
C ARG A 141 -14.11 7.86 7.42
N GLU A 142 -15.43 7.83 7.33
CA GLU A 142 -16.25 7.17 8.35
C GLU A 142 -16.06 5.65 8.34
N ASN A 143 -15.88 5.05 7.16
CA ASN A 143 -15.57 3.63 7.01
C ASN A 143 -14.18 3.25 7.56
N LEU A 144 -13.26 4.22 7.65
CA LEU A 144 -11.87 3.99 8.08
C LEU A 144 -11.68 4.03 9.60
N ARG A 145 -12.67 4.51 10.38
CA ARG A 145 -12.52 4.68 11.84
C ARG A 145 -12.36 3.36 12.59
N ASP A 146 -13.15 2.36 12.21
CA ASP A 146 -13.28 1.10 12.95
C ASP A 146 -12.78 -0.12 12.15
N THR A 147 -12.19 0.11 10.98
CA THR A 147 -11.67 -0.98 10.15
C THR A 147 -10.30 -1.48 10.63
N LYS A 148 -10.07 -2.78 10.49
CA LYS A 148 -8.75 -3.40 10.63
C LYS A 148 -8.12 -3.75 9.28
N ARG A 149 -8.79 -3.45 8.18
CA ARG A 149 -8.41 -3.89 6.83
C ARG A 149 -8.57 -2.73 5.86
N ILE A 150 -7.44 -2.20 5.39
CA ILE A 150 -7.39 -1.03 4.52
C ILE A 150 -6.71 -1.40 3.21
N ALA A 151 -7.41 -1.21 2.09
CA ALA A 151 -6.80 -1.23 0.76
C ALA A 151 -6.35 0.20 0.43
N ALA A 152 -5.04 0.46 0.44
CA ALA A 152 -4.51 1.74 0.02
C ALA A 152 -4.77 1.93 -1.48
N PRO A 153 -5.10 3.14 -1.93
CA PRO A 153 -5.53 3.37 -3.29
C PRO A 153 -4.37 3.30 -4.29
N GLY A 154 -4.69 3.12 -5.57
CA GLY A 154 -3.70 3.33 -6.64
C GLY A 154 -3.38 4.81 -6.80
N CYS A 155 -2.14 5.17 -7.15
CA CYS A 155 -1.73 6.58 -7.32
C CYS A 155 -2.55 7.30 -8.41
N ASN A 156 -2.71 6.68 -9.57
CA ASN A 156 -3.51 7.23 -10.68
C ASN A 156 -5.00 7.24 -10.35
N ALA A 157 -5.51 6.16 -9.77
CA ALA A 157 -6.91 6.08 -9.33
C ALA A 157 -7.26 7.19 -8.34
N SER A 158 -6.41 7.42 -7.33
CA SER A 158 -6.59 8.52 -6.36
C SER A 158 -6.65 9.87 -7.04
N THR A 159 -5.76 10.10 -8.02
CA THR A 159 -5.65 11.38 -8.74
C THR A 159 -6.94 11.67 -9.52
N VAL A 160 -7.40 10.69 -10.30
CA VAL A 160 -8.61 10.82 -11.12
C VAL A 160 -9.86 10.90 -10.25
N SER A 161 -10.00 10.01 -9.26
CA SER A 161 -11.17 9.98 -8.38
C SER A 161 -11.32 11.26 -7.58
N LEU A 162 -10.24 11.80 -6.99
CA LEU A 162 -10.32 13.06 -6.24
C LEU A 162 -10.59 14.27 -7.13
N ALA A 163 -10.11 14.27 -8.38
CA ALA A 163 -10.38 15.35 -9.32
C ALA A 163 -11.84 15.38 -9.78
N LEU A 164 -12.47 14.22 -9.96
CA LEU A 164 -13.79 14.12 -10.59
C LEU A 164 -14.94 13.91 -9.61
N ALA A 165 -14.72 13.22 -8.48
CA ALA A 165 -15.78 12.83 -7.56
C ALA A 165 -16.70 14.00 -7.11
N PRO A 166 -16.18 15.22 -6.80
CA PRO A 166 -17.05 16.33 -6.45
C PRO A 166 -17.99 16.76 -7.58
N GLY A 167 -17.50 16.79 -8.83
CA GLY A 167 -18.28 17.16 -10.00
C GLY A 167 -19.33 16.11 -10.36
N VAL A 168 -18.96 14.82 -10.24
CA VAL A 168 -19.90 13.70 -10.42
C VAL A 168 -21.00 13.74 -9.34
N ALA A 169 -20.63 13.91 -8.07
CA ALA A 169 -21.60 13.97 -6.96
C ALA A 169 -22.57 15.17 -7.07
N ALA A 170 -22.12 16.28 -7.66
CA ALA A 170 -22.94 17.45 -7.92
C ALA A 170 -23.76 17.35 -9.23
N ASN A 171 -23.70 16.22 -9.95
CA ASN A 171 -24.28 16.03 -11.29
C ASN A 171 -23.80 17.08 -12.32
N LEU A 172 -22.57 17.57 -12.18
CA LEU A 172 -21.93 18.52 -13.10
C LEU A 172 -21.06 17.84 -14.15
N ILE A 173 -20.68 16.58 -13.92
CA ILE A 173 -19.86 15.75 -14.81
C ILE A 173 -20.62 14.45 -15.06
N ASP A 174 -20.75 14.06 -16.32
CA ASP A 174 -21.25 12.74 -16.71
C ASP A 174 -20.10 11.72 -16.57
N PRO A 175 -20.21 10.72 -15.65
CA PRO A 175 -19.16 9.75 -15.44
C PRO A 175 -19.14 8.61 -16.48
N SER A 176 -20.12 8.54 -17.40
CA SER A 176 -20.27 7.39 -18.32
C SER A 176 -19.19 7.31 -19.40
N ASP A 177 -18.60 8.45 -19.78
CA ASP A 177 -17.49 8.54 -20.73
C ASP A 177 -16.49 9.62 -20.30
N THR A 178 -15.51 9.22 -19.50
CA THR A 178 -14.47 10.12 -18.98
C THR A 178 -13.11 9.75 -19.58
N VAL A 179 -12.42 10.75 -20.12
CA VAL A 179 -11.03 10.62 -20.58
C VAL A 179 -10.09 11.27 -19.57
N ALA A 180 -9.12 10.51 -19.07
CA ALA A 180 -8.05 11.00 -18.19
C ALA A 180 -6.69 10.76 -18.83
N VAL A 181 -5.86 11.81 -18.91
CA VAL A 181 -4.47 11.73 -19.34
C VAL A 181 -3.58 12.10 -18.16
N LEU A 182 -2.72 11.17 -17.74
CA LEU A 182 -1.82 11.37 -16.60
C LEU A 182 -0.36 11.36 -17.07
N ALA A 183 0.37 12.44 -16.78
CA ALA A 183 1.82 12.43 -16.82
C ALA A 183 2.34 11.89 -15.49
N VAL A 184 3.11 10.80 -15.52
CA VAL A 184 3.59 10.11 -14.32
C VAL A 184 5.11 10.00 -14.31
N GLY A 185 5.71 10.05 -13.12
CA GLY A 185 7.14 9.80 -12.94
C GLY A 185 7.47 8.30 -12.94
N PRO A 186 8.73 7.91 -13.21
CA PRO A 186 9.14 6.52 -13.35
C PRO A 186 9.08 5.71 -12.04
N SER A 187 9.10 6.36 -10.88
CA SER A 187 8.98 5.68 -9.58
C SER A 187 7.68 4.90 -9.42
N GLY A 188 6.61 5.29 -10.12
CA GLY A 188 5.33 4.58 -10.16
C GLY A 188 5.43 3.18 -10.79
N ALA A 189 6.44 2.93 -11.62
CA ALA A 189 6.69 1.60 -12.21
C ALA A 189 7.37 0.61 -11.24
N GLY A 190 7.75 1.08 -10.04
CA GLY A 190 8.43 0.29 -9.03
C GLY A 190 9.95 0.26 -9.20
N LYS A 191 10.63 -0.51 -8.34
CA LYS A 191 12.11 -0.52 -8.20
C LYS A 191 12.78 -1.69 -8.94
N ALA A 192 12.01 -2.47 -9.71
CA ALA A 192 12.56 -3.59 -10.47
C ALA A 192 13.35 -3.08 -11.67
N LEU A 193 14.55 -3.61 -11.89
CA LEU A 193 15.38 -3.27 -13.04
C LEU A 193 14.73 -3.80 -14.33
N ARG A 194 14.44 -2.90 -15.27
CA ARG A 194 13.91 -3.21 -16.61
C ARG A 194 14.55 -2.27 -17.61
N GLU A 195 14.84 -2.76 -18.81
CA GLU A 195 15.49 -1.99 -19.88
C GLU A 195 14.73 -0.70 -20.19
N ASN A 196 13.41 -0.79 -20.35
CA ASN A 196 12.53 0.36 -20.62
C ASN A 196 12.38 1.34 -19.45
N LEU A 197 13.04 1.12 -18.31
CA LEU A 197 13.07 2.02 -17.15
C LEU A 197 14.49 2.51 -16.84
N LEU A 198 15.48 2.21 -17.69
CA LEU A 198 16.83 2.75 -17.55
C LEU A 198 16.82 4.26 -17.79
N ALA A 199 17.66 4.99 -17.05
CA ALA A 199 17.75 6.44 -17.16
C ALA A 199 18.08 6.91 -18.58
N SER A 200 18.89 6.15 -19.34
CA SER A 200 19.23 6.44 -20.74
C SER A 200 18.07 6.32 -21.72
N GLU A 201 17.01 5.58 -21.36
CA GLU A 201 15.84 5.36 -22.21
C GLU A 201 14.71 6.37 -21.91
N ILE A 202 14.68 6.95 -20.72
CA ILE A 202 13.55 7.76 -20.23
C ILE A 202 13.88 9.24 -19.98
N LEU A 203 15.15 9.64 -20.01
CA LEU A 203 15.64 11.02 -19.84
C LEU A 203 16.34 11.50 -21.11
#